data_AF-A0A925RLL5-F1
#
_entry.id   AF-A0A925RLL5-F1
#
_cell.length_a   1.000
_cell.length_b   1.000
_cell.length_c   1.000
_cell.angle_alpha   90.00
_cell.angle_beta   90.00
_cell.angle_gamma   90.00
#
_symmetry.space_group_name_H-M   'P 1'
#
loop_
_entity.id
_entity.type
_entity.pdbx_description
1 polymer ?
#
loop_
_entity_poly.entity_id
_entity_poly.type
_entity_poly.pdbx_seq_one_letter_code
_entity_poly.pdbx_strand_id
1 'polypeptide(L)'
;IRAAAARTLGSPSPAALAKTRDALVSSHRGAFLAYRWNVLGKLLQWTHRPAGSQVYLWFTDVQDLSGSAGLLQHDARPSAFQRLLQRCMTWLGTTGLFVPCFYALLALALIPLALRDRVVRAVLGSGLASLLVTFYAGTDAHLRGSLWLVLTTVLATILLIARRASRPSNAAIRSSGGAPA
;
A
#
# COMPACT_ATOMS: atom_id res chain seq x y z
N ILE A 1 -37.19 14.63 3.27
CA ILE A 1 -36.87 16.02 2.81
C ILE A 1 -35.54 16.09 2.05
N ARG A 2 -34.38 15.63 2.58
CA ARG A 2 -33.09 15.61 1.83
C ARG A 2 -33.10 14.80 0.52
N ALA A 3 -33.84 13.69 0.45
CA ALA A 3 -33.94 12.87 -0.77
C ALA A 3 -34.79 13.51 -1.89
N ALA A 4 -35.70 14.44 -1.55
CA ALA A 4 -36.54 15.13 -2.53
C ALA A 4 -35.83 16.35 -3.13
N ALA A 5 -35.03 17.07 -2.32
CA ALA A 5 -34.22 18.20 -2.78
C ALA A 5 -33.03 17.79 -3.69
N ALA A 6 -32.53 16.55 -3.56
CA ALA A 6 -31.46 16.04 -4.41
C ALA A 6 -31.91 15.67 -5.84
N ARG A 7 -33.22 15.58 -6.11
CA ARG A 7 -33.75 15.26 -7.45
C ARG A 7 -33.95 16.49 -8.35
N THR A 8 -34.09 17.68 -7.76
CA THR A 8 -34.40 18.90 -8.51
C THR A 8 -33.16 19.66 -8.99
N LEU A 9 -32.02 19.47 -8.34
CA LEU A 9 -30.71 19.98 -8.77
C LEU A 9 -30.02 18.86 -9.55
N GLY A 10 -30.01 18.94 -10.88
CA GLY A 10 -29.32 17.94 -11.73
C GLY A 10 -27.89 17.66 -11.24
N SER A 11 -27.38 16.44 -11.46
CA SER A 11 -26.04 16.08 -11.03
C SER A 11 -25.00 17.03 -11.65
N PRO A 12 -24.08 17.60 -10.85
CA PRO A 12 -23.06 18.50 -11.38
C PRO A 12 -22.19 17.74 -12.39
N SER A 13 -21.82 18.41 -13.49
CA SER A 13 -20.93 17.81 -14.48
C SER A 13 -19.55 17.53 -13.87
N PRO A 14 -18.84 16.46 -14.30
CA PRO A 14 -17.51 16.16 -13.80
C PRO A 14 -16.51 17.33 -13.93
N ALA A 15 -16.63 18.11 -15.02
CA ALA A 15 -15.80 19.29 -15.24
C ALA A 15 -16.09 20.41 -14.22
N ALA A 16 -17.36 20.62 -13.85
CA ALA A 16 -17.73 21.61 -12.83
C ALA A 16 -17.18 21.22 -11.44
N LEU A 17 -17.21 19.92 -11.11
CA LEU A 17 -16.62 19.39 -9.88
C LEU A 17 -15.09 19.58 -9.85
N ALA A 18 -14.40 19.28 -10.95
CA ALA A 18 -12.95 19.48 -11.06
C ALA A 18 -12.58 20.97 -10.89
N LYS A 19 -13.26 21.88 -11.59
CA LYS A 19 -13.02 23.33 -11.46
C LYS A 19 -13.26 23.84 -10.04
N THR A 20 -14.33 23.37 -9.39
CA THR A 20 -14.65 23.74 -8.00
C THR A 20 -13.56 23.25 -7.04
N ARG A 21 -13.09 22.01 -7.23
CA ARG A 21 -11.97 21.45 -6.46
C ARG A 21 -10.72 22.30 -6.63
N ASP A 22 -10.33 22.62 -7.86
CA ASP A 22 -9.10 23.36 -8.13
C ASP A 22 -9.16 24.78 -7.55
N ALA A 23 -10.32 25.44 -7.61
CA ALA A 23 -10.56 26.73 -6.95
C ALA A 23 -10.44 26.64 -5.42
N LEU A 24 -10.96 25.58 -4.82
CA LEU A 24 -10.86 25.35 -3.37
C LEU A 24 -9.42 25.07 -2.92
N VAL A 25 -8.70 24.21 -3.66
CA VAL A 25 -7.29 23.87 -3.39
C VAL A 25 -6.39 25.08 -3.55
N SER A 26 -6.60 25.88 -4.60
CA SER A 26 -5.79 27.07 -4.86
C SER A 26 -6.00 28.18 -3.82
N SER A 27 -7.23 28.35 -3.31
CA SER A 27 -7.55 29.31 -2.25
C SER A 27 -7.10 28.86 -0.85
N HIS A 28 -6.96 27.55 -0.60
CA HIS A 28 -6.65 26.99 0.72
C HIS A 28 -5.49 25.99 0.70
N ARG A 29 -4.38 26.31 0.01
CA ARG A 29 -3.25 25.40 -0.22
C ARG A 29 -2.68 24.76 1.06
N GLY A 30 -2.53 25.55 2.13
CA GLY A 30 -2.01 25.06 3.41
C GLY A 30 -2.93 24.04 4.07
N ALA A 31 -4.24 24.33 4.13
CA ALA A 31 -5.23 23.40 4.66
C ALA A 31 -5.32 22.11 3.83
N PHE A 32 -5.23 22.24 2.50
CA PHE A 32 -5.14 21.10 1.60
C PHE A 32 -3.92 20.22 1.91
N LEU A 33 -2.71 20.79 1.97
CA LEU A 33 -1.50 20.03 2.27
C LEU A 33 -1.53 19.37 3.64
N ALA A 34 -2.03 20.05 4.67
CA ALA A 34 -2.21 19.48 6.00
C ALA A 34 -3.17 18.28 5.99
N TYR A 35 -4.29 18.41 5.27
CA TYR A 35 -5.22 17.30 5.04
C TYR A 35 -4.56 16.15 4.29
N ARG A 36 -3.80 16.42 3.21
CA ARG A 36 -3.08 15.39 2.45
C ARG A 36 -2.03 14.66 3.29
N TRP A 37 -1.33 15.38 4.15
CA TRP A 37 -0.38 14.79 5.09
C TRP A 37 -1.08 13.89 6.12
N ASN A 38 -2.24 14.29 6.61
CA ASN A 38 -3.06 13.45 7.50
C ASN A 38 -3.51 12.16 6.78
N VAL A 39 -3.99 12.28 5.54
CA VAL A 39 -4.38 11.13 4.70
C VAL A 39 -3.18 10.21 4.45
N LEU A 40 -2.01 10.78 4.14
CA LEU A 40 -0.77 10.00 3.96
C LEU A 40 -0.38 9.26 5.23
N GLY A 41 -0.46 9.91 6.39
CA GLY A 41 -0.19 9.27 7.67
C GLY A 41 -1.14 8.11 7.97
N LYS A 42 -2.41 8.21 7.57
CA LYS A 42 -3.38 7.10 7.65
C LYS A 42 -3.02 5.96 6.68
N LEU A 43 -2.67 6.30 5.44
CA LEU A 43 -2.26 5.33 4.41
C LEU A 43 -0.99 4.57 4.80
N LEU A 44 0.00 5.28 5.34
CA LEU A 44 1.26 4.70 5.83
C LEU A 44 1.13 4.08 7.22
N GLN A 45 -0.03 4.23 7.87
CA GLN A 45 -0.31 3.80 9.23
C GLN A 45 0.67 4.37 10.28
N TRP A 46 1.05 5.65 10.14
CA TRP A 46 1.91 6.35 11.10
C TRP A 46 1.24 6.58 12.45
N THR A 47 -0.03 6.97 12.44
CA THR A 47 -0.73 7.45 13.65
C THR A 47 -1.73 6.46 14.19
N HIS A 48 -2.34 5.65 13.31
CA HIS A 48 -3.33 4.68 13.72
C HIS A 48 -3.09 3.37 12.98
N ARG A 49 -2.78 2.34 13.75
CA ARG A 49 -2.65 0.98 13.26
C ARG A 49 -3.94 0.24 13.63
N PRO A 50 -4.81 -0.10 12.67
CA PRO A 50 -5.97 -0.93 12.99
C PRO A 50 -5.45 -2.24 13.61
N ALA A 51 -6.03 -2.64 14.75
CA ALA A 51 -5.67 -3.89 15.38
C ALA A 51 -6.14 -5.06 14.50
N GLY A 52 -5.19 -5.77 13.89
CA GLY A 52 -5.45 -6.98 13.09
C GLY A 52 -5.47 -6.77 11.57
N SER A 53 -5.32 -7.89 10.84
CA SER A 53 -5.37 -7.93 9.38
C SER A 53 -6.81 -7.67 8.92
N GLN A 54 -7.09 -6.49 8.36
CA GLN A 54 -8.42 -6.20 7.81
C GLN A 54 -8.82 -7.22 6.75
N VAL A 55 -7.87 -7.76 5.98
CA VAL A 55 -8.18 -8.74 4.93
C VAL A 55 -8.72 -10.03 5.56
N TYR A 56 -8.06 -10.60 6.57
CA TYR A 56 -8.53 -11.84 7.18
C TYR A 56 -9.73 -11.66 8.10
N LEU A 57 -9.83 -10.52 8.79
CA LEU A 57 -10.96 -10.22 9.66
C LEU A 57 -12.23 -9.89 8.88
N TRP A 58 -12.12 -9.33 7.66
CA TRP A 58 -13.30 -9.03 6.83
C TRP A 58 -13.91 -10.26 6.14
N PHE A 59 -13.13 -11.33 5.93
CA PHE A 59 -13.67 -12.57 5.36
C PHE A 59 -14.40 -13.45 6.38
N THR A 60 -14.28 -13.13 7.66
CA THR A 60 -15.03 -13.81 8.70
C THR A 60 -15.96 -12.80 9.33
N ASP A 61 -17.27 -13.03 9.24
CA ASP A 61 -18.35 -12.21 9.85
C ASP A 61 -18.22 -12.07 11.39
N VAL A 62 -17.13 -12.59 11.96
CA VAL A 62 -16.72 -12.59 13.36
C VAL A 62 -16.66 -11.20 13.98
N GLN A 63 -16.50 -10.12 13.20
CA GLN A 63 -16.54 -8.78 13.77
C GLN A 63 -17.94 -8.20 13.90
N ASP A 64 -18.98 -8.79 13.28
CA ASP A 64 -20.39 -8.39 13.34
C ASP A 64 -20.58 -6.87 13.51
N LEU A 65 -19.81 -6.06 12.78
CA LEU A 65 -19.67 -4.62 13.07
C LEU A 65 -20.99 -3.86 12.80
N SER A 66 -22.00 -4.57 12.29
CA SER A 66 -23.32 -4.06 11.91
C SER A 66 -24.48 -5.05 12.17
N GLY A 67 -24.31 -6.14 12.92
CA GLY A 67 -25.38 -7.15 13.06
C GLY A 67 -25.63 -7.94 11.76
N SER A 68 -24.61 -8.03 10.88
CA SER A 68 -24.69 -8.69 9.57
C SER A 68 -25.06 -10.17 9.70
N ALA A 69 -24.58 -10.85 10.74
CA ALA A 69 -24.94 -12.24 11.00
C ALA A 69 -26.45 -12.40 11.28
N GLY A 70 -27.05 -11.42 11.98
CA GLY A 70 -28.49 -11.36 12.24
C GLY A 70 -29.32 -11.11 10.97
N LEU A 71 -28.80 -10.31 10.04
CA LEU A 71 -29.43 -10.05 8.75
C LEU A 71 -29.33 -11.25 7.78
N LEU A 72 -28.24 -12.01 7.85
CA LEU A 72 -27.97 -13.15 6.98
C LEU A 72 -28.56 -14.48 7.49
N GLN A 73 -29.07 -14.51 8.73
CA GLN A 73 -29.63 -15.71 9.39
C GLN A 73 -28.71 -16.95 9.31
N HIS A 74 -27.40 -16.75 9.16
CA HIS A 74 -26.43 -17.81 8.97
C HIS A 74 -25.21 -17.58 9.85
N ASP A 75 -25.02 -18.44 10.86
CA ASP A 75 -23.83 -18.45 11.73
C ASP A 75 -22.76 -19.37 11.12
N ALA A 76 -21.95 -18.82 10.22
CA ALA A 76 -20.79 -19.51 9.66
C ALA A 76 -19.63 -19.49 10.67
N ARG A 77 -19.69 -20.38 11.67
CA ARG A 77 -18.60 -20.51 12.66
C ARG A 77 -17.29 -20.92 11.97
N PRO A 78 -16.15 -20.25 12.26
CA PRO A 78 -14.88 -20.61 11.64
C PRO A 78 -14.43 -22.00 12.08
N SER A 79 -13.93 -22.80 11.14
CA SER A 79 -13.34 -24.13 11.42
C SER A 79 -12.09 -24.02 12.31
N ALA A 80 -11.65 -25.14 12.90
CA ALA A 80 -10.43 -25.16 13.72
C ALA A 80 -9.20 -24.63 12.96
N PHE A 81 -9.08 -24.99 11.69
CA PHE A 81 -8.02 -24.50 10.81
C PHE A 81 -8.14 -23.00 10.53
N GLN A 82 -9.36 -22.49 10.26
CA GLN A 82 -9.59 -21.05 10.08
C GLN A 82 -9.24 -20.25 11.34
N ARG A 83 -9.59 -20.76 12.54
CA ARG A 83 -9.21 -20.12 13.81
C ARG A 83 -7.70 -20.07 14.01
N LEU A 84 -6.99 -21.14 13.65
CA LEU A 84 -5.53 -21.14 13.70
C LEU A 84 -4.95 -20.08 12.75
N LEU A 85 -5.44 -20.03 11.50
CA LEU A 85 -5.01 -19.06 10.51
C LEU A 85 -5.30 -17.62 10.95
N GLN A 86 -6.48 -17.36 11.54
CA GLN A 86 -6.81 -16.06 12.14
C GLN A 86 -5.84 -15.68 13.26
N ARG A 87 -5.49 -16.60 14.16
CA ARG A 87 -4.50 -16.35 15.23
C ARG A 87 -3.13 -16.03 14.66
N CYS A 88 -2.67 -16.83 13.69
CA CYS A 88 -1.40 -16.59 13.01
C CYS A 88 -1.39 -15.24 12.30
N MET A 89 -2.46 -14.88 11.58
CA MET A 89 -2.57 -13.60 10.87
C MET A 89 -2.73 -12.40 11.80
N THR A 90 -3.40 -12.58 12.95
CA THR A 90 -3.50 -11.56 13.99
C THR A 90 -2.14 -11.32 14.64
N TRP A 91 -1.46 -12.40 15.02
CA TRP A 91 -0.11 -12.33 15.57
C TRP A 91 0.86 -11.68 14.58
N LEU A 92 0.85 -12.15 13.34
CA LEU A 92 1.69 -11.61 12.27
C LEU A 92 1.34 -10.13 12.00
N GLY A 93 0.05 -9.78 12.09
CA GLY A 93 -0.45 -8.41 12.02
C GLY A 93 0.01 -7.49 13.15
N THR A 94 0.60 -8.02 14.24
CA THR A 94 1.27 -7.21 15.27
C THR A 94 2.71 -6.85 14.88
N THR A 95 3.35 -7.64 14.02
CA THR A 95 4.74 -7.41 13.58
C THR A 95 4.86 -6.21 12.65
N GLY A 96 5.99 -5.51 12.63
CA GLY A 96 6.21 -4.37 11.72
C GLY A 96 6.11 -4.70 10.23
N LEU A 97 6.09 -5.98 9.86
CA LEU A 97 6.04 -6.46 8.48
C LEU A 97 4.76 -6.06 7.74
N PHE A 98 3.68 -5.69 8.44
CA PHE A 98 2.42 -5.29 7.80
C PHE A 98 2.19 -3.78 7.83
N VAL A 99 3.18 -3.00 8.24
CA VAL A 99 3.09 -1.54 8.31
C VAL A 99 3.59 -0.94 7.00
N PRO A 100 2.75 -0.29 6.18
CA PRO A 100 3.19 0.26 4.89
C PRO A 100 4.33 1.28 5.00
N CYS A 101 4.42 2.02 6.11
CA CYS A 101 5.56 2.91 6.39
C CYS A 101 6.91 2.17 6.32
N PHE A 102 6.99 0.92 6.79
CA PHE A 102 8.25 0.16 6.74
C PHE A 102 8.71 -0.05 5.30
N TYR A 103 7.78 -0.39 4.40
CA TYR A 103 8.07 -0.56 2.98
C TYR A 103 8.37 0.76 2.27
N ALA A 104 7.75 1.87 2.68
CA ALA A 104 8.12 3.19 2.15
C ALA A 104 9.58 3.54 2.49
N LEU A 105 9.99 3.33 3.75
CA LEU A 105 11.37 3.56 4.19
C LEU A 105 12.34 2.59 3.50
N LEU A 106 11.97 1.31 3.39
CA LEU A 106 12.76 0.31 2.69
C LEU A 106 12.91 0.66 1.20
N ALA A 107 11.84 1.08 0.53
CA ALA A 107 11.88 1.52 -0.87
C ALA A 107 12.89 2.66 -1.06
N LEU A 108 12.85 3.69 -0.19
CA LEU A 108 13.81 4.80 -0.21
C LEU A 108 15.25 4.32 0.03
N ALA A 109 15.45 3.41 0.99
CA ALA A 109 16.76 2.83 1.28
C ALA A 109 17.31 1.99 0.12
N LEU A 110 16.45 1.36 -0.69
CA LEU A 110 16.85 0.56 -1.85
C LEU A 110 17.18 1.41 -3.09
N ILE A 111 16.75 2.68 -3.17
CA ILE A 111 17.07 3.58 -4.31
C ILE A 111 18.57 3.63 -4.62
N PRO A 112 19.49 3.91 -3.67
CA PRO A 112 20.93 3.97 -3.95
C PRO A 112 21.46 2.62 -4.47
N LEU A 113 20.94 1.49 -3.98
CA LEU A 113 21.33 0.15 -4.42
C LEU A 113 20.82 -0.15 -5.84
N ALA A 114 19.65 0.39 -6.18
CA ALA A 114 19.02 0.24 -7.48
C ALA A 114 19.65 1.13 -8.56
N LEU A 115 20.51 2.11 -8.21
CA LEU A 115 21.08 3.07 -9.19
C LEU A 115 21.72 2.42 -10.41
N ARG A 116 22.25 1.20 -10.28
CA ARG A 116 22.88 0.44 -11.37
C ARG A 116 21.93 -0.43 -12.19
N ASP A 117 20.69 -0.61 -11.75
CA ASP A 117 19.72 -1.50 -12.38
C ASP A 117 18.44 -0.77 -12.79
N ARG A 118 18.26 -0.60 -14.10
CA ARG A 118 17.12 0.13 -14.66
C ARG A 118 15.78 -0.51 -14.29
N VAL A 119 15.72 -1.84 -14.24
CA VAL A 119 14.47 -2.58 -13.95
C VAL A 119 14.08 -2.38 -12.50
N VAL A 120 15.02 -2.56 -11.57
CA VAL A 120 14.76 -2.35 -10.14
C VAL A 120 14.31 -0.91 -9.86
N ARG A 121 14.95 0.08 -10.49
CA ARG A 121 14.51 1.49 -10.38
C ARG A 121 13.12 1.72 -10.92
N ALA A 122 12.78 1.16 -12.08
CA ALA A 122 11.45 1.31 -12.67
C ALA A 122 10.38 0.72 -11.75
N VAL A 123 10.64 -0.45 -11.17
CA VAL A 123 9.73 -1.09 -10.20
C VAL A 123 9.54 -0.22 -8.96
N LEU A 124 10.62 0.19 -8.27
CA LEU A 124 10.53 1.06 -7.10
C LEU A 124 9.87 2.42 -7.43
N GLY A 125 10.26 3.01 -8.54
CA GLY A 125 9.71 4.27 -9.04
C GLY A 125 8.21 4.18 -9.28
N SER A 126 7.71 3.06 -9.81
CA SER A 126 6.26 2.87 -10.00
C SER A 126 5.49 2.82 -8.67
N GLY A 127 6.06 2.20 -7.64
CA GLY A 127 5.49 2.16 -6.29
C GLY A 127 5.42 3.56 -5.67
N LEU A 128 6.53 4.30 -5.72
CA LEU A 128 6.62 5.66 -5.18
C LEU A 128 5.75 6.65 -5.97
N ALA A 129 5.70 6.53 -7.30
CA ALA A 129 4.84 7.35 -8.15
C ALA A 129 3.35 7.11 -7.82
N SER A 130 2.94 5.85 -7.62
CA SER A 130 1.58 5.52 -7.18
C SER A 130 1.24 6.15 -5.81
N LEU A 131 2.20 6.13 -4.87
CA LEU A 131 2.05 6.80 -3.58
C LEU A 131 1.89 8.33 -3.74
N LEU A 132 2.68 8.97 -4.61
CA LEU A 132 2.59 10.40 -4.89
C LEU A 132 1.28 10.78 -5.60
N VAL A 133 0.83 9.97 -6.56
CA VAL A 133 -0.47 10.16 -7.21
C VAL A 133 -1.58 10.02 -6.19
N THR A 134 -1.52 9.01 -5.32
CA THR A 134 -2.47 8.86 -4.22
C THR A 134 -2.40 10.06 -3.29
N PHE A 135 -1.22 10.57 -2.95
CA PHE A 135 -1.02 11.75 -2.12
C PHE A 135 -1.61 13.01 -2.74
N TYR A 136 -1.60 13.19 -4.06
CA TYR A 136 -2.12 14.42 -4.67
C TYR A 136 -3.60 14.31 -5.11
N ALA A 137 -3.96 13.18 -5.72
CA ALA A 137 -5.23 13.01 -6.42
C ALA A 137 -6.24 12.10 -5.71
N GLY A 138 -5.81 11.27 -4.75
CA GLY A 138 -6.72 10.35 -4.07
C GLY A 138 -7.75 11.08 -3.20
N THR A 139 -9.02 10.74 -3.28
CA THR A 139 -10.06 11.32 -2.41
C THR A 139 -10.04 10.71 -1.01
N ASP A 140 -9.62 9.45 -0.91
CA ASP A 140 -9.75 8.64 0.30
C ASP A 140 -8.49 7.82 0.59
N ALA A 141 -8.30 7.47 1.86
CA ALA A 141 -7.22 6.61 2.33
C ALA A 141 -7.54 5.13 2.04
N HIS A 142 -7.51 4.72 0.78
CA HIS A 142 -7.68 3.31 0.43
C HIS A 142 -6.38 2.51 0.58
N LEU A 143 -6.44 1.42 1.33
CA LEU A 143 -5.34 0.46 1.54
C LEU A 143 -4.73 -0.09 0.24
N ARG A 144 -5.47 -0.03 -0.89
CA ARG A 144 -4.98 -0.47 -2.20
C ARG A 144 -3.76 0.33 -2.67
N GLY A 145 -3.71 1.64 -2.35
CA GLY A 145 -2.59 2.49 -2.73
C GLY A 145 -1.28 2.06 -2.07
N SER A 146 -1.33 1.69 -0.79
CA SER A 146 -0.18 1.15 -0.07
C SER A 146 0.23 -0.25 -0.56
N LEU A 147 -0.70 -1.08 -1.01
CA LEU A 147 -0.40 -2.45 -1.46
C LEU A 147 0.57 -2.47 -2.65
N TRP A 148 0.41 -1.55 -3.60
CA TRP A 148 1.30 -1.47 -4.76
C TRP A 148 2.74 -1.10 -4.36
N LEU A 149 2.90 -0.20 -3.39
CA LEU A 149 4.21 0.15 -2.84
C LEU A 149 4.86 -1.07 -2.14
N VAL A 150 4.09 -1.81 -1.34
CA VAL A 150 4.57 -3.03 -0.68
C VAL A 150 5.06 -4.04 -1.72
N LEU A 151 4.22 -4.33 -2.72
CA LEU A 151 4.53 -5.31 -3.76
C LEU A 151 5.80 -4.93 -4.54
N THR A 152 5.89 -3.69 -5.01
CA THR A 152 7.06 -3.20 -5.77
C THR A 152 8.33 -3.22 -4.93
N THR A 153 8.25 -2.91 -3.64
CA THR A 153 9.39 -2.97 -2.72
C THR A 153 9.88 -4.40 -2.49
N VAL A 154 8.97 -5.35 -2.31
CA VAL A 154 9.30 -6.78 -2.17
C VAL A 154 9.94 -7.31 -3.45
N LEU A 155 9.35 -7.03 -4.62
CA LEU A 155 9.91 -7.43 -5.91
C LEU A 155 11.30 -6.84 -6.15
N ALA A 156 11.48 -5.55 -5.87
CA ALA A 156 12.78 -4.89 -5.99
C ALA A 156 13.84 -5.54 -5.08
N THR A 157 13.46 -5.89 -3.85
CA THR A 157 14.33 -6.58 -2.89
C THR A 157 14.76 -7.95 -3.44
N ILE A 158 13.80 -8.75 -3.92
CA ILE A 158 14.06 -10.07 -4.51
C ILE A 158 14.99 -9.96 -5.72
N LEU A 159 14.72 -9.01 -6.63
CA LEU A 159 15.55 -8.79 -7.82
C LEU A 159 16.98 -8.40 -7.46
N LEU A 160 17.16 -7.53 -6.45
CA LEU A 160 18.49 -7.14 -6.00
C LEU A 160 19.25 -8.31 -5.38
N ILE A 161 18.60 -9.15 -4.57
CA ILE A 161 19.20 -10.34 -3.96
C ILE A 161 19.57 -11.34 -5.05
N ALA A 162 18.64 -11.69 -5.94
CA ALA A 162 18.86 -12.63 -7.03
C ALA A 162 20.03 -12.19 -7.92
N ARG A 163 20.06 -10.91 -8.31
CA ARG A 163 21.16 -10.36 -9.14
C ARG A 163 22.50 -10.33 -8.42
N ARG A 164 22.52 -10.14 -7.09
CA ARG A 164 23.76 -10.23 -6.29
C ARG A 164 24.26 -11.68 -6.21
N ALA A 165 23.35 -12.63 -6.01
CA ALA A 165 23.68 -14.06 -5.96
C ALA A 165 24.14 -14.62 -7.32
N SER A 166 23.59 -14.12 -8.43
CA SER A 166 23.94 -14.55 -9.78
C SER A 166 25.18 -13.89 -10.37
N ARG A 167 25.85 -12.95 -9.67
CA ARG A 167 27.13 -12.41 -10.14
C ARG A 167 28.15 -13.56 -10.09
N PRO A 168 28.59 -14.11 -11.23
CA PRO A 168 29.61 -15.15 -11.21
C PRO A 168 30.85 -14.58 -10.53
N SER A 169 31.47 -15.36 -9.65
CA SER A 169 32.81 -15.06 -9.13
C SER A 169 33.80 -15.07 -10.29
N ASN A 170 33.82 -14.02 -11.10
CA ASN A 170 34.82 -13.78 -12.13
C ASN A 170 36.25 -13.70 -11.53
N ALA A 171 36.36 -13.65 -10.19
CA ALA A 171 37.59 -13.88 -9.46
C ALA A 171 38.16 -15.30 -9.67
N ALA A 172 37.33 -16.34 -9.73
CA ALA A 172 37.78 -17.72 -9.91
C ALA A 172 38.20 -18.04 -11.35
N ILE A 173 37.63 -17.35 -12.35
CA ILE A 173 38.00 -17.52 -13.77
C ILE A 173 39.30 -16.77 -14.10
N ARG A 174 39.60 -15.66 -13.41
CA ARG A 174 40.89 -14.96 -13.59
C ARG A 174 42.07 -15.67 -12.92
N SER A 175 41.85 -16.49 -11.90
CA SER A 175 42.92 -17.24 -11.24
C SER A 175 43.34 -18.53 -11.98
N SER A 176 42.57 -19.01 -12.95
CA SER A 176 42.91 -20.21 -13.74
C SER A 176 43.54 -19.90 -15.11
N GLY A 177 43.56 -18.64 -15.53
CA GLY A 177 43.98 -18.24 -16.89
C GLY A 177 45.42 -17.75 -17.05
N GLY A 178 46.31 -17.94 -16.07
CA GLY A 178 47.62 -17.29 -16.06
C GLY A 178 48.77 -18.14 -15.54
N ALA A 179 49.25 -19.07 -16.37
CA ALA A 179 50.67 -19.34 -16.51
C ALA A 179 50.97 -19.49 -18.02
N PRO A 180 51.25 -18.39 -18.74
CA PRO A 180 51.92 -18.51 -20.03
C PRO A 180 53.33 -19.05 -19.79
N ALA A 181 53.65 -20.16 -20.45
CA ALA A 181 54.99 -20.75 -20.51
C ALA A 181 55.93 -19.93 -21.41
#